data_AF-A0A7W0U5W7-F1
#
_entry.id   AF-A0A7W0U5W7-F1
#
_cell.length_a   1.000
_cell.length_b   1.000
_cell.length_c   1.000
_cell.angle_alpha   90.00
_cell.angle_beta   90.00
_cell.angle_gamma   90.00
#
_symmetry.space_group_name_H-M   'P 1'
#
loop_
_entity.id
_entity.type
_entity.pdbx_description
1 polymer ?
#
loop_
_entity_poly.entity_id
_entity_poly.type
_entity_poly.pdbx_seq_one_letter_code
_entity_poly.pdbx_strand_id
1 'polypeptide(L)'
;MTTVLIFDGYCGFCTRTVGWLRRLDHRNRLAVQPYQADNVLARWELTAQDCDEAAWAITSDGGRHRGAAAINAALAAALGTRLPLRVYGLPGMRRLQDAVYVWVSRNRRRFRGVTPWCQANPQECSWPPTPPA
;
A
#
# COMPACT_ATOMS: atom_id res chain seq x y z
N MET A 1 -10.12 -8.04 -12.62
CA MET A 1 -9.00 -8.42 -11.72
C MET A 1 -8.93 -7.33 -10.68
N THR A 2 -9.27 -7.67 -9.46
CA THR A 2 -9.31 -6.70 -8.36
C THR A 2 -8.07 -6.93 -7.51
N THR A 3 -7.33 -5.87 -7.23
CA THR A 3 -6.17 -5.90 -6.34
C THR A 3 -6.54 -5.18 -5.06
N VAL A 4 -6.24 -5.76 -3.92
CA VAL A 4 -6.42 -5.13 -2.60
C VAL A 4 -5.06 -4.61 -2.15
N LEU A 5 -4.93 -3.29 -1.99
CA LEU A 5 -3.75 -2.64 -1.44
C LEU A 5 -3.96 -2.37 0.04
N ILE A 6 -3.17 -3.04 0.88
CA ILE A 6 -3.13 -2.87 2.33
C ILE A 6 -2.01 -1.89 2.66
N PHE A 7 -2.33 -0.86 3.43
CA PHE A 7 -1.42 0.24 3.76
C PHE A 7 -1.57 0.70 5.21
N ASP A 8 -0.62 1.51 5.67
CA ASP A 8 -0.69 2.15 6.99
C ASP A 8 -1.63 3.36 6.98
N GLY A 9 -2.78 3.23 7.63
CA GLY A 9 -3.81 4.26 7.76
C GLY A 9 -3.42 5.45 8.65
N TYR A 10 -2.37 5.34 9.46
CA TYR A 10 -1.82 6.46 10.26
C TYR A 10 -0.66 7.19 9.54
N CYS A 11 -0.21 6.67 8.41
CA CYS A 11 0.82 7.30 7.58
C CYS A 11 0.19 8.28 6.57
N GLY A 12 0.40 9.59 6.79
CA GLY A 12 -0.10 10.64 5.90
C GLY A 12 0.46 10.58 4.46
N PHE A 13 1.73 10.19 4.30
CA PHE A 13 2.33 9.96 2.97
C PHE A 13 1.69 8.77 2.24
N CYS A 14 1.45 7.69 2.98
CA CYS A 14 0.83 6.47 2.46
C CYS A 14 -0.61 6.78 2.03
N THR A 15 -1.35 7.51 2.87
CA THR A 15 -2.71 8.01 2.57
C THR A 15 -2.74 8.86 1.31
N ARG A 16 -1.77 9.78 1.13
CA ARG A 16 -1.66 10.59 -0.10
C ARG A 16 -1.43 9.71 -1.34
N THR A 17 -0.53 8.73 -1.24
CA THR A 17 -0.22 7.81 -2.34
C THR A 17 -1.44 6.98 -2.74
N VAL A 18 -2.16 6.44 -1.75
CA VAL A 18 -3.42 5.71 -1.95
C VAL A 18 -4.47 6.58 -2.61
N GLY A 19 -4.65 7.83 -2.15
CA GLY A 19 -5.57 8.78 -2.77
C GLY A 19 -5.23 9.06 -4.24
N TRP A 20 -3.95 9.19 -4.57
CA TRP A 20 -3.49 9.34 -5.95
C TRP A 20 -3.78 8.08 -6.80
N LEU A 21 -3.51 6.89 -6.27
CA LEU A 21 -3.82 5.61 -6.96
C LEU A 21 -5.32 5.45 -7.20
N ARG A 22 -6.18 5.80 -6.24
CA ARG A 22 -7.64 5.77 -6.42
C ARG A 22 -8.11 6.71 -7.52
N ARG A 23 -7.50 7.90 -7.64
CA ARG A 23 -7.82 8.85 -8.72
C ARG A 23 -7.40 8.35 -10.09
N LEU A 24 -6.30 7.59 -10.15
CA LEU A 24 -5.80 6.98 -11.37
C LEU A 24 -6.66 5.77 -11.82
N ASP A 25 -7.25 5.06 -10.85
CA ASP A 25 -8.09 3.89 -11.11
C ASP A 25 -9.52 4.24 -11.54
N HIS A 26 -9.69 4.65 -12.79
CA HIS A 26 -10.99 5.00 -13.35
C HIS A 26 -11.99 3.83 -13.44
N ARG A 27 -11.53 2.58 -13.25
CA ARG A 27 -12.35 1.37 -13.46
C ARG A 27 -12.55 0.55 -12.18
N ASN A 28 -12.25 1.11 -11.00
CA ASN A 28 -12.45 0.47 -9.69
C ASN A 28 -11.84 -0.95 -9.59
N ARG A 29 -10.63 -1.12 -10.14
CA ARG A 29 -9.86 -2.37 -10.07
C ARG A 29 -8.95 -2.46 -8.85
N LEU A 30 -8.77 -1.36 -8.13
CA LEU A 30 -7.95 -1.26 -6.93
C LEU A 30 -8.85 -0.99 -5.72
N ALA A 31 -8.98 -1.99 -4.86
CA ALA A 31 -9.49 -1.81 -3.51
C ALA A 31 -8.32 -1.39 -2.60
N VAL A 32 -8.61 -0.53 -1.62
CA VAL A 32 -7.59 -0.05 -0.67
C VAL A 32 -8.12 -0.28 0.74
N GLN A 33 -7.28 -0.77 1.64
CA GLN A 33 -7.65 -1.09 3.01
C GLN A 33 -6.55 -0.61 3.96
N PRO A 34 -6.85 0.23 4.97
CA PRO A 34 -5.90 0.46 6.06
C PRO A 34 -5.78 -0.85 6.85
N TYR A 35 -4.57 -1.23 7.25
CA TYR A 35 -4.40 -2.48 8.03
C TYR A 35 -5.05 -2.41 9.41
N GLN A 36 -5.39 -1.20 9.88
CA GLN A 36 -6.09 -0.92 11.13
C GLN A 36 -7.62 -1.08 11.04
N ALA A 37 -8.14 -1.40 9.85
CA ALA A 37 -9.54 -1.80 9.71
C ALA A 37 -9.77 -3.21 10.27
N ASP A 38 -11.00 -3.45 10.73
CA ASP A 38 -11.39 -4.73 11.31
C ASP A 38 -11.12 -5.91 10.36
N ASN A 39 -10.61 -6.99 10.94
CA ASN A 39 -10.34 -8.26 10.28
C ASN A 39 -9.37 -8.19 9.09
N VAL A 40 -8.74 -7.05 8.75
CA VAL A 40 -7.82 -6.97 7.60
C VAL A 40 -6.59 -7.84 7.82
N LEU A 41 -5.96 -7.75 8.98
CA LEU A 41 -4.77 -8.56 9.33
C LEU A 41 -5.09 -10.06 9.31
N ALA A 42 -6.19 -10.47 9.97
CA ALA A 42 -6.62 -11.86 10.01
C ALA A 42 -7.00 -12.40 8.62
N ARG A 43 -7.74 -11.60 7.82
CA ARG A 43 -8.19 -11.98 6.47
C ARG A 43 -7.05 -12.25 5.51
N TRP A 44 -5.97 -11.48 5.63
CA TRP A 44 -4.84 -11.55 4.70
C TRP A 44 -3.63 -12.28 5.27
N GLU A 45 -3.77 -12.89 6.46
CA GLU A 45 -2.69 -13.59 7.16
C GLU A 45 -1.44 -12.70 7.26
N LEU A 46 -1.64 -11.47 7.76
CA LEU A 46 -0.60 -10.47 7.98
C LEU A 46 -0.58 -10.09 9.45
N THR A 47 0.60 -9.75 9.95
CA THR A 47 0.76 -9.13 11.27
C THR A 47 0.80 -7.61 11.15
N ALA A 48 0.57 -6.92 12.27
CA ALA A 48 0.76 -5.46 12.33
C ALA A 48 2.21 -5.09 11.97
N GLN A 49 3.19 -5.89 12.43
CA GLN A 49 4.60 -5.69 12.11
C GLN A 49 4.86 -5.79 10.60
N ASP A 50 4.27 -6.77 9.90
CA ASP A 50 4.41 -6.89 8.44
C ASP A 50 3.94 -5.64 7.70
N CYS A 51 2.86 -5.03 8.20
CA CYS A 51 2.25 -3.84 7.62
C CYS A 51 2.97 -2.54 8.02
N ASP A 52 3.60 -2.51 9.20
CA ASP A 52 4.46 -1.42 9.65
C ASP A 52 5.76 -1.34 8.86
N GLU A 53 6.29 -2.50 8.44
CA GLU A 53 7.50 -2.56 7.63
C GLU A 53 7.23 -2.20 6.16
N ALA A 54 6.11 -2.67 5.59
CA ALA A 54 5.79 -2.42 4.19
C ALA A 54 4.30 -2.47 3.84
N ALA A 55 3.94 -1.79 2.76
CA ALA A 55 2.65 -1.98 2.11
C ALA A 55 2.57 -3.35 1.43
N TRP A 56 1.35 -3.89 1.35
CA TRP A 56 1.07 -5.18 0.74
C TRP A 56 -0.01 -5.05 -0.33
N ALA A 57 0.12 -5.81 -1.42
CA ALA A 57 -0.93 -5.93 -2.42
C ALA A 57 -1.27 -7.40 -2.66
N ILE A 58 -2.56 -7.71 -2.58
CA ILE A 58 -3.10 -9.04 -2.82
C ILE A 58 -3.92 -8.98 -4.10
N THR A 59 -3.49 -9.71 -5.13
CA THR A 59 -4.16 -9.76 -6.42
C THR A 59 -5.20 -10.87 -6.44
N SER A 60 -6.28 -10.70 -7.23
CA SER A 60 -7.37 -11.69 -7.32
C SER A 60 -6.95 -13.08 -7.81
N ASP A 61 -5.77 -13.21 -8.44
CA ASP A 61 -5.15 -14.46 -8.86
C ASP A 61 -4.24 -15.09 -7.78
N GLY A 62 -4.29 -14.59 -6.54
CA GLY A 62 -3.56 -15.14 -5.39
C GLY A 62 -2.14 -14.61 -5.22
N GLY A 63 -1.71 -13.66 -6.05
CA GLY A 63 -0.40 -13.01 -5.92
C GLY A 63 -0.32 -12.15 -4.66
N ARG A 64 0.72 -12.38 -3.85
CA ARG A 64 1.06 -11.54 -2.68
C ARG A 64 2.32 -10.75 -3.00
N HIS A 65 2.20 -9.42 -2.96
CA HIS A 65 3.30 -8.50 -3.24
C HIS A 65 3.56 -7.61 -2.03
N ARG A 66 4.84 -7.33 -1.75
CA ARG A 66 5.29 -6.49 -0.62
C ARG A 66 6.13 -5.31 -1.12
N GLY A 67 6.01 -4.18 -0.44
CA GLY A 67 6.85 -3.01 -0.67
C GLY A 67 6.76 -2.44 -2.08
N ALA A 68 7.89 -2.27 -2.78
CA ALA A 68 7.90 -1.78 -4.16
C ALA A 68 7.06 -2.65 -5.08
N ALA A 69 7.10 -3.98 -4.92
CA ALA A 69 6.26 -4.89 -5.69
C ALA A 69 4.77 -4.64 -5.44
N ALA A 70 4.37 -4.32 -4.20
CA ALA A 70 2.98 -4.01 -3.86
C ALA A 70 2.49 -2.74 -4.57
N ILE A 71 3.32 -1.70 -4.60
CA ILE A 71 3.01 -0.45 -5.29
C ILE A 71 2.91 -0.68 -6.81
N ASN A 72 3.79 -1.50 -7.40
CA ASN A 72 3.70 -1.86 -8.81
C ASN A 72 2.44 -2.69 -9.13
N ALA A 73 2.05 -3.62 -8.24
CA ALA A 73 0.83 -4.39 -8.40
C ALA A 73 -0.42 -3.49 -8.32
N ALA A 74 -0.44 -2.53 -7.39
CA ALA A 74 -1.51 -1.55 -7.28
C ALA A 74 -1.58 -0.62 -8.50
N LEU A 75 -0.44 -0.15 -8.99
CA LEU A 75 -0.35 0.69 -10.20
C LEU A 75 -0.79 -0.09 -11.46
N ALA A 76 -0.37 -1.36 -11.57
CA ALA A 76 -0.80 -2.26 -12.63
C ALA A 76 -2.33 -2.43 -12.63
N ALA A 77 -2.94 -2.62 -11.45
CA ALA A 77 -4.39 -2.72 -11.30
C ALA A 77 -5.10 -1.41 -11.68
N ALA A 78 -4.65 -0.28 -11.15
CA ALA A 78 -5.23 1.04 -11.44
C ALA A 78 -5.21 1.35 -12.94
N LEU A 79 -4.07 1.12 -13.60
CA LEU A 79 -3.92 1.32 -15.06
C LEU A 79 -4.63 0.24 -15.88
N GLY A 80 -4.89 -0.93 -15.30
CA GLY A 80 -5.44 -2.08 -16.03
C GLY A 80 -4.44 -2.72 -16.98
N THR A 81 -3.15 -2.64 -16.67
CA THR A 81 -2.07 -3.20 -17.49
C THR A 81 -1.11 -4.01 -16.62
N ARG A 82 -0.36 -4.93 -17.21
CA ARG A 82 0.73 -5.62 -16.51
C ARG A 82 2.07 -4.90 -16.61
N LEU A 83 2.11 -3.71 -17.22
CA LEU A 83 3.35 -3.02 -17.55
C LEU A 83 4.19 -2.66 -16.32
N PRO A 84 3.63 -2.10 -15.23
CA PRO A 84 4.42 -1.78 -14.04
C PRO A 84 5.11 -3.02 -13.43
N LEU A 85 4.38 -4.13 -13.31
CA LEU A 85 4.94 -5.40 -12.81
C LEU A 85 6.03 -5.97 -13.73
N ARG A 86 5.87 -5.85 -15.07
CA ARG A 86 6.91 -6.26 -16.03
C ARG A 86 8.18 -5.42 -15.90
N VAL A 87 8.03 -4.09 -15.76
CA VAL A 87 9.17 -3.19 -15.55
C VAL A 87 9.87 -3.49 -14.23
N TYR A 88 9.11 -3.75 -13.16
CA TYR A 88 9.66 -4.18 -11.88
C TYR A 88 10.39 -5.53 -11.97
N GLY A 89 10.00 -6.42 -12.89
CA GLY A 89 10.68 -7.70 -13.12
C GLY A 89 12.08 -7.58 -13.71
N LEU A 90 12.46 -6.43 -14.29
CA LEU A 90 13.79 -6.23 -14.86
C LEU A 90 14.84 -6.12 -13.73
N PRO A 91 15.94 -6.88 -13.77
CA PRO A 91 16.87 -7.03 -12.63
C PRO A 91 17.48 -5.70 -12.16
N GLY A 92 17.78 -4.77 -13.08
CA GLY A 92 18.26 -3.43 -12.72
C GLY A 92 17.17 -2.56 -12.09
N MET A 93 15.96 -2.58 -12.67
CA MET A 93 14.83 -1.78 -12.18
C MET A 93 14.31 -2.26 -10.85
N ARG A 94 14.26 -3.58 -10.62
CA ARG A 94 13.86 -4.18 -9.35
C ARG A 94 14.69 -3.63 -8.20
N ARG A 95 16.02 -3.75 -8.31
CA ARG A 95 16.96 -3.30 -7.27
C ARG A 95 16.84 -1.80 -7.01
N LEU A 96 16.72 -1.01 -8.08
CA LEU A 96 16.52 0.43 -7.96
C LEU A 96 15.22 0.75 -7.21
N GLN A 97 14.10 0.15 -7.60
CA GLN A 97 12.80 0.42 -6.99
C GLN A 97 12.74 -0.07 -5.54
N ASP A 98 13.33 -1.22 -5.23
CA ASP A 98 13.43 -1.73 -3.86
C ASP A 98 14.26 -0.78 -2.98
N ALA A 99 15.40 -0.30 -3.47
CA ALA A 99 16.23 0.67 -2.75
C ALA A 99 15.50 2.00 -2.52
N VAL A 100 14.84 2.52 -3.56
CA VAL A 100 14.01 3.72 -3.45
C VAL A 100 12.88 3.51 -2.46
N TYR A 101 12.21 2.35 -2.48
CA TYR A 101 11.13 2.04 -1.55
C TYR A 101 11.62 1.98 -0.10
N VAL A 102 12.76 1.34 0.17
CA VAL A 102 13.36 1.30 1.51
C VAL A 102 13.71 2.71 1.99
N TRP A 103 14.28 3.54 1.12
CA TRP A 103 14.56 4.94 1.46
C TRP A 103 13.27 5.72 1.75
N VAL A 104 12.26 5.61 0.88
CA VAL A 104 10.97 6.29 1.06
C VAL A 104 10.27 5.83 2.34
N SER A 105 10.22 4.53 2.60
CA SER A 105 9.55 3.96 3.78
C SER A 105 10.23 4.37 5.09
N ARG A 106 11.55 4.54 5.12
CA ARG A 106 12.29 5.10 6.27
C ARG A 106 12.07 6.61 6.41
N ASN A 107 11.96 7.32 5.30
CA ASN A 107 11.75 8.77 5.28
C ASN A 107 10.26 9.18 5.26
N ARG A 108 9.32 8.22 5.38
CA ARG A 108 7.87 8.46 5.23
C ARG A 108 7.30 9.55 6.14
N ARG A 109 7.87 9.69 7.35
CA ARG A 109 7.51 10.75 8.30
C ARG A 109 8.00 12.15 7.90
N ARG A 110 9.02 12.23 7.04
CA ARG A 110 9.59 13.49 6.54
C ARG A 110 8.88 14.01 5.28
N PHE A 111 8.19 13.15 4.54
CA PHE A 111 7.45 13.59 3.36
C PHE A 111 6.15 14.30 3.74
N ARG A 112 5.78 15.31 2.94
CA ARG A 112 4.49 15.99 3.07
C ARG A 112 3.35 15.01 2.79
N GLY A 113 2.73 14.53 3.87
CA GLY A 113 1.51 13.74 3.84
C GLY A 113 0.25 14.59 3.70
N VAL A 114 -0.89 13.92 3.68
CA VAL A 114 -2.20 14.51 3.96
C VAL A 114 -2.67 14.01 5.34
N THR A 115 -3.84 14.47 5.81
CA THR A 115 -4.48 13.91 7.00
C THR A 115 -4.51 12.38 6.88
N PRO A 116 -3.94 11.65 7.86
CA PRO A 116 -3.95 10.19 7.84
C PRO A 116 -5.35 9.61 7.65
N TRP A 117 -5.44 8.47 6.93
CA TRP A 117 -6.71 7.84 6.61
C TRP A 117 -7.58 7.58 7.84
N CYS A 118 -7.02 6.97 8.88
CA CYS A 118 -7.77 6.64 10.09
C CYS A 118 -8.17 7.89 10.90
N GLN A 119 -7.46 9.00 10.73
CA GLN A 119 -7.87 10.28 11.32
C GLN A 119 -9.03 10.92 10.53
N ALA A 120 -9.01 10.80 9.19
CA ALA A 120 -10.06 11.32 8.33
C ALA A 120 -11.32 10.42 8.29
N ASN A 121 -11.17 9.11 8.50
CA ASN A 121 -12.23 8.11 8.46
C ASN A 121 -12.17 7.22 9.72
N PRO A 122 -12.43 7.76 10.92
CA PRO A 122 -12.29 7.01 12.17
C PRO A 122 -13.20 5.79 12.23
N GLN A 123 -14.35 5.80 11.56
CA GLN A 123 -15.27 4.65 11.48
C GLN A 123 -14.73 3.47 10.67
N GLU A 124 -13.69 3.67 9.85
CA GLU A 124 -13.08 2.61 9.05
C GLU A 124 -11.86 1.96 9.73
N CYS A 125 -11.46 2.45 10.91
CA CYS A 125 -10.32 1.93 11.66
C CYS A 125 -10.73 1.66 13.12
N SER A 126 -10.52 0.44 13.60
CA SER A 126 -11.02 0.01 14.90
C SER A 126 -9.99 0.08 16.03
N TRP A 127 -8.70 0.25 15.71
CA TRP A 127 -7.65 0.27 16.72
C TRP A 127 -6.48 1.21 16.38
N PRO A 128 -5.94 1.99 17.34
CA PRO A 128 -4.68 2.71 17.15
C PRO A 128 -3.47 1.83 17.51
N PRO A 129 -2.46 1.66 16.63
CA PRO A 129 -1.09 1.45 17.09
C PRO A 129 -0.63 2.76 17.73
N THR A 130 -0.19 2.70 18.98
CA THR A 130 0.49 3.81 19.66
C THR A 130 1.62 4.34 18.77
N PRO A 131 1.74 5.66 18.57
CA PRO A 131 2.92 6.19 17.90
C PRO A 131 4.16 5.76 18.69
N PRO A 132 5.25 5.28 18.04
CA PRO A 132 6.47 5.01 18.78
C PRO A 132 6.94 6.33 19.42
N ALA A 133 7.20 6.23 20.72
CA ALA A 133 7.74 7.29 21.56
C ALA A 133 8.99 7.95 20.96
#